data_AF-A0A8B9ML95-F1
#
_entry.id   AF-A0A8B9ML95-F1
#
_cell.length_a   1.000
_cell.length_b   1.000
_cell.length_c   1.000
_cell.angle_alpha   90.00
_cell.angle_beta   90.00
_cell.angle_gamma   90.00
#
_symmetry.space_group_name_H-M   'P 1'
#
loop_
_entity.id
_entity.type
_entity.pdbx_description
1 polymer ?
#
loop_
_entity_poly.entity_id
_entity_poly.type
_entity_poly.pdbx_seq_one_letter_code
_entity_poly.pdbx_strand_id
1 'polypeptide(L)'
;MQARAQPGRSGSLSPCGPVSWGAGQHLPPGLPRATLRKSASMYTDTQRERPDSGNILTHPDYIDGNPDLIKPKKLLNPVKASKSHQELHRELLMNHKRGLGMESKPELQRVLEHRRRNQLIRQKKEEEEAKKLQSPFEKELLKRHQRLDQLEKEQEKQEDHAPEFIKVKENLRRTSTVTGDEKAA
;
A
#
# COMPACT_ATOMS: atom_id res chain seq x y z
N MET A 1 30.42 24.77 -66.82
CA MET A 1 29.90 25.86 -65.97
C MET A 1 28.83 25.26 -65.06
N GLN A 2 29.20 24.58 -63.98
CA GLN A 2 29.27 25.11 -62.61
C GLN A 2 28.06 25.96 -62.22
N ALA A 3 27.05 25.30 -61.61
CA ALA A 3 26.00 25.95 -60.84
C ALA A 3 26.13 25.48 -59.38
N ARG A 4 26.28 26.46 -58.50
CA ARG A 4 26.58 26.35 -57.06
C ARG A 4 25.49 25.60 -56.29
N ALA A 5 25.93 24.71 -55.40
CA ALA A 5 25.13 24.18 -54.32
C ALA A 5 24.88 25.26 -53.26
N GLN A 6 23.63 25.40 -52.81
CA GLN A 6 23.28 26.13 -51.59
C GLN A 6 23.02 25.13 -50.46
N PRO A 7 23.54 25.36 -49.23
CA PRO A 7 23.30 24.47 -48.10
C PRO A 7 21.90 24.70 -47.52
N GLY A 8 21.08 23.65 -47.57
CA GLY A 8 19.81 23.57 -46.84
C GLY A 8 20.06 23.61 -45.34
N ARG A 9 19.40 24.58 -44.70
CA ARG A 9 19.44 24.86 -43.26
C ARG A 9 19.19 23.62 -42.40
N SER A 10 20.13 23.35 -41.51
CA SER A 10 19.97 22.50 -40.33
C SER A 10 18.88 23.09 -39.42
N GLY A 11 17.77 22.38 -39.26
CA GLY A 11 16.79 22.65 -38.21
C GLY A 11 17.39 22.27 -36.87
N SER A 12 17.91 23.24 -36.14
CA SER A 12 18.29 23.06 -34.74
C SER A 12 17.04 22.80 -33.91
N LEU A 13 16.83 21.54 -33.52
CA LEU A 13 15.91 21.15 -32.45
C LEU A 13 16.36 21.86 -31.17
N SER A 14 15.64 22.91 -30.79
CA SER A 14 15.82 23.56 -29.50
C SER A 14 15.32 22.61 -28.40
N PRO A 15 16.11 22.29 -27.37
CA PRO A 15 15.63 21.51 -26.25
C PRO A 15 14.71 22.39 -25.40
N CYS A 16 13.49 21.89 -25.13
CA CYS A 16 12.59 22.46 -24.13
C CYS A 16 13.35 22.60 -22.80
N GLY A 17 13.46 23.83 -22.31
CA GLY A 17 14.05 24.12 -21.00
C GLY A 17 13.25 23.48 -19.86
N PRO A 18 13.88 23.21 -18.71
CA PRO A 18 13.20 22.65 -17.55
C PRO A 18 12.24 23.67 -16.94
N VAL A 19 10.99 23.26 -16.74
CA VAL A 19 10.01 24.01 -15.95
C VAL A 19 10.48 23.98 -14.49
N SER A 20 10.98 25.11 -14.01
CA SER A 20 11.24 25.32 -12.59
C SER A 20 9.90 25.48 -11.87
N TRP A 21 9.56 24.51 -11.02
CA TRP A 21 8.48 24.70 -10.05
C TRP A 21 9.08 25.41 -8.84
N GLY A 22 8.78 26.70 -8.72
CA GLY A 22 9.18 27.55 -7.62
C GLY A 22 8.68 27.01 -6.28
N ALA A 23 9.57 27.03 -5.30
CA ALA A 23 9.32 26.71 -3.91
C ALA A 23 8.46 27.79 -3.22
N GLY A 24 7.66 27.35 -2.25
CA GLY A 24 7.35 28.14 -1.06
C GLY A 24 6.05 28.95 -1.09
N GLN A 25 4.96 28.35 -0.59
CA GLN A 25 3.93 29.11 0.10
C GLN A 25 3.57 28.41 1.42
N HIS A 26 4.12 29.02 2.47
CA HIS A 26 3.75 29.10 3.88
C HIS A 26 2.36 28.53 4.29
N LEU A 27 2.39 27.68 5.32
CA LEU A 27 1.24 27.13 6.04
C LEU A 27 0.80 28.12 7.15
N PRO A 28 -0.48 28.51 7.30
CA PRO A 28 -0.94 29.26 8.46
C PRO A 28 -1.33 28.33 9.65
N PRO A 29 -1.04 28.72 10.91
CA PRO A 29 -1.43 27.97 12.10
C PRO A 29 -2.91 28.22 12.46
N GLY A 30 -3.56 27.17 12.95
CA GLY A 30 -5.02 27.03 12.97
C GLY A 30 -5.80 27.68 14.09
N LEU A 31 -7.12 27.49 14.03
CA LEU A 31 -8.15 27.63 15.08
C LEU A 31 -9.47 27.01 14.55
N PRO A 32 -10.46 26.74 15.42
CA PRO A 32 -10.67 25.54 16.20
C PRO A 32 -11.44 24.43 15.44
N ARG A 33 -11.38 23.21 15.99
CA ARG A 33 -12.06 21.99 15.54
C ARG A 33 -13.58 22.17 15.50
N ALA A 34 -14.11 22.64 14.37
CA ALA A 34 -15.54 22.63 14.09
C ALA A 34 -16.00 21.19 13.84
N THR A 35 -16.86 20.73 14.73
CA THR A 35 -17.57 19.46 14.69
C THR A 35 -18.28 19.25 13.35
N LEU A 36 -17.98 18.12 12.73
CA LEU A 36 -18.84 17.28 11.90
C LEU A 36 -20.15 17.91 11.39
N ARG A 37 -20.14 18.38 10.15
CA ARG A 37 -21.37 18.50 9.35
C ARG A 37 -21.23 17.61 8.12
N LYS A 38 -21.65 16.35 8.28
CA LYS A 38 -21.97 15.46 7.17
C LYS A 38 -23.11 16.14 6.41
N SER A 39 -22.81 16.79 5.29
CA SER A 39 -23.84 17.18 4.34
C SER A 39 -24.48 15.89 3.85
N ALA A 40 -25.72 15.72 4.27
CA ALA A 40 -26.60 14.62 3.94
C ALA A 40 -26.66 14.44 2.42
N SER A 41 -26.19 13.29 1.94
CA SER A 41 -26.58 12.77 0.65
C SER A 41 -28.01 12.29 0.75
N MET A 42 -28.95 13.21 0.56
CA MET A 42 -30.41 13.00 0.52
C MET A 42 -30.84 12.35 -0.81
N TYR A 43 -30.32 11.16 -1.12
CA TYR A 43 -30.88 10.34 -2.20
C TYR A 43 -30.49 8.85 -2.08
N THR A 44 -30.83 8.24 -0.95
CA THR A 44 -31.05 6.77 -0.89
C THR A 44 -32.24 6.44 0.00
N ASP A 45 -33.24 7.32 0.05
CA ASP A 45 -34.46 7.10 0.81
C ASP A 45 -35.67 7.35 -0.08
N THR A 46 -35.85 6.47 -1.06
CA THR A 46 -37.10 6.42 -1.80
C THR A 46 -37.53 4.96 -1.83
N GLN A 47 -38.44 4.64 -0.90
CA GLN A 47 -39.38 3.52 -0.96
C GLN A 47 -38.77 2.13 -0.73
N ARG A 48 -38.44 1.80 0.52
CA ARG A 48 -38.43 0.40 0.97
C ARG A 48 -39.10 0.20 2.32
N GLU A 49 -40.22 0.88 2.53
CA GLU A 49 -41.29 0.34 3.35
C GLU A 49 -41.86 -0.89 2.61
N ARG A 50 -41.35 -2.07 2.93
CA ARG A 50 -42.12 -3.31 2.75
C ARG A 50 -42.41 -3.82 4.15
N PRO A 51 -43.69 -3.96 4.51
CA PRO A 51 -44.04 -4.40 5.84
C PRO A 51 -43.46 -5.78 6.08
N ASP A 52 -43.04 -5.87 7.33
CA ASP A 52 -42.57 -7.00 8.08
C ASP A 52 -43.22 -8.34 7.68
N SER A 53 -42.38 -9.36 7.78
CA SER A 53 -42.68 -10.76 7.99
C SER A 53 -43.89 -11.02 8.90
N GLY A 54 -45.09 -10.82 8.37
CA GLY A 54 -46.35 -11.23 8.96
C GLY A 54 -46.71 -12.62 8.45
N ASN A 55 -46.22 -13.65 9.14
CA ASN A 55 -46.77 -15.00 9.09
C ASN A 55 -48.17 -14.98 9.75
N ILE A 56 -49.13 -14.26 9.15
CA ILE A 56 -50.47 -14.06 9.68
C ILE A 56 -51.36 -15.15 9.09
N LEU A 57 -51.45 -16.25 9.84
CA LEU A 57 -52.72 -16.86 10.21
C LEU A 57 -53.74 -17.05 9.08
N THR A 58 -53.50 -18.02 8.19
CA THR A 58 -54.58 -18.60 7.37
C THR A 58 -54.54 -20.12 7.47
N HIS A 59 -55.01 -20.62 8.61
CA HIS A 59 -55.59 -21.96 8.69
C HIS A 59 -56.88 -21.89 9.50
N PRO A 60 -58.06 -21.74 8.86
CA PRO A 60 -59.24 -22.38 9.37
C PRO A 60 -59.22 -23.83 8.87
N ASP A 61 -58.92 -24.74 9.78
CA ASP A 61 -59.40 -26.12 9.71
C ASP A 61 -60.93 -26.05 9.65
N TYR A 62 -61.51 -25.94 8.45
CA TYR A 62 -62.93 -26.26 8.28
C TYR A 62 -63.04 -27.75 8.03
N ILE A 63 -63.73 -28.40 8.96
CA ILE A 63 -64.23 -29.77 8.95
C ILE A 63 -64.41 -30.31 7.51
N ASP A 64 -63.50 -31.19 7.11
CA ASP A 64 -63.58 -31.92 5.85
C ASP A 64 -64.43 -33.18 6.07
N GLY A 65 -65.74 -32.98 6.12
CA GLY A 65 -66.74 -34.04 6.24
C GLY A 65 -67.12 -34.68 4.90
N ASN A 66 -66.20 -34.74 3.92
CA ASN A 66 -66.46 -35.42 2.65
C ASN A 66 -65.16 -36.05 2.09
N PRO A 67 -64.96 -37.37 2.19
CA PRO A 67 -63.72 -38.02 1.75
C PRO A 67 -63.52 -38.01 0.22
N ASP A 68 -64.52 -37.56 -0.55
CA ASP A 68 -64.52 -37.57 -2.02
C ASP A 68 -64.19 -36.21 -2.67
N LEU A 69 -63.88 -35.16 -1.88
CA LEU A 69 -63.44 -33.86 -2.42
C LEU A 69 -61.95 -33.90 -2.78
N ILE A 70 -61.64 -33.95 -4.07
CA ILE A 70 -60.26 -33.83 -4.58
C ILE A 70 -59.73 -32.44 -4.25
N LYS A 71 -58.94 -32.34 -3.18
CA LYS A 71 -58.26 -31.10 -2.81
C LYS A 71 -57.24 -30.73 -3.90
N PRO A 72 -57.23 -29.48 -4.38
CA PRO A 72 -56.22 -29.06 -5.34
C PRO A 72 -54.82 -29.22 -4.72
N LYS A 73 -53.98 -30.02 -5.39
CA LYS A 73 -52.61 -30.30 -4.94
C LYS A 73 -51.81 -29.00 -4.98
N LYS A 74 -51.28 -28.57 -3.83
CA LYS A 74 -50.44 -27.38 -3.74
C LYS A 74 -49.22 -27.58 -4.64
N LEU A 75 -49.21 -26.90 -5.80
CA LEU A 75 -48.07 -26.92 -6.71
C LEU A 75 -46.90 -26.24 -6.00
N LEU A 76 -45.75 -26.92 -5.97
CA LEU A 76 -44.55 -26.35 -5.37
C LEU A 76 -44.08 -25.19 -6.25
N ASN A 77 -43.97 -24.01 -5.65
CA ASN A 77 -43.47 -22.83 -6.33
C ASN A 77 -42.05 -23.12 -6.85
N PRO A 78 -41.76 -23.06 -8.16
CA PRO A 78 -40.46 -23.43 -8.72
C PRO A 78 -39.29 -22.67 -8.10
N VAL A 79 -39.50 -21.41 -7.68
CA VAL A 79 -38.51 -20.58 -6.97
C VAL A 79 -38.22 -21.11 -5.56
N LYS A 80 -39.22 -21.71 -4.90
CA LYS A 80 -39.11 -22.33 -3.57
C LYS A 80 -38.85 -23.83 -3.60
N ALA A 81 -39.03 -24.48 -4.75
CA ALA A 81 -38.68 -25.88 -4.98
C ALA A 81 -37.18 -26.01 -5.28
N SER A 82 -36.60 -25.05 -6.00
CA SER A 82 -35.16 -25.03 -6.27
C SER A 82 -34.37 -24.55 -5.05
N LYS A 83 -33.69 -25.47 -4.38
CA LYS A 83 -32.76 -25.17 -3.28
C LYS A 83 -31.59 -24.29 -3.74
N SER A 84 -31.06 -24.57 -4.93
CA SER A 84 -29.95 -23.81 -5.53
C SER A 84 -30.30 -22.33 -5.72
N HIS A 85 -31.52 -22.03 -6.21
CA HIS A 85 -31.95 -20.64 -6.40
C HIS A 85 -32.11 -19.89 -5.07
N GLN A 86 -32.65 -20.56 -4.05
CA GLN A 86 -32.79 -19.98 -2.71
C GLN A 86 -31.44 -19.76 -2.03
N GLU A 87 -30.52 -20.69 -2.21
CA GLU A 87 -29.15 -20.60 -1.71
C GLU A 87 -28.41 -19.42 -2.34
N LEU A 88 -28.52 -19.26 -3.65
CA LEU A 88 -27.99 -18.08 -4.34
C LEU A 88 -28.60 -16.78 -3.81
N HIS A 89 -29.93 -16.72 -3.63
CA HIS A 89 -30.59 -15.54 -3.06
C HIS A 89 -30.08 -15.22 -1.65
N ARG A 90 -29.90 -16.25 -0.81
CA ARG A 90 -29.36 -16.13 0.54
C ARG A 90 -27.91 -15.63 0.51
N GLU A 91 -27.07 -16.19 -0.33
CA GLU A 91 -25.66 -15.81 -0.48
C GLU A 91 -25.50 -14.38 -0.99
N LEU A 92 -26.27 -13.98 -2.01
CA LEU A 92 -26.27 -12.62 -2.52
C LEU A 92 -26.65 -11.60 -1.43
N LEU A 93 -27.69 -11.89 -0.65
CA LEU A 93 -28.08 -11.05 0.49
C LEU A 93 -27.01 -11.02 1.58
N MET A 94 -26.40 -12.16 1.90
CA MET A 94 -25.35 -12.25 2.93
C MET A 94 -24.07 -11.51 2.51
N ASN A 95 -23.67 -11.62 1.24
CA ASN A 95 -22.53 -10.89 0.67
C ASN A 95 -22.75 -9.38 0.72
N HIS A 96 -23.94 -8.92 0.31
CA HIS A 96 -24.31 -7.51 0.42
C HIS A 96 -24.33 -7.01 1.87
N LYS A 97 -24.92 -7.78 2.80
CA LYS A 97 -24.95 -7.43 4.23
C LYS A 97 -23.57 -7.42 4.87
N ARG A 98 -22.67 -8.31 4.44
CA ARG A 98 -21.29 -8.41 4.95
C ARG A 98 -20.35 -7.38 4.33
N GLY A 99 -20.83 -6.51 3.42
CA GLY A 99 -19.97 -5.59 2.68
C GLY A 99 -19.01 -6.30 1.72
N LEU A 100 -19.13 -7.62 1.58
CA LEU A 100 -18.54 -8.41 0.51
C LEU A 100 -19.40 -8.25 -0.75
N GLY A 101 -19.77 -7.01 -1.09
CA GLY A 101 -20.22 -6.74 -2.44
C GLY A 101 -19.11 -7.24 -3.35
N MET A 102 -19.45 -8.00 -4.41
CA MET A 102 -18.51 -8.46 -5.43
C MET A 102 -17.42 -7.40 -5.54
N GLU A 103 -16.23 -7.68 -4.99
CA GLU A 103 -15.18 -6.69 -4.68
C GLU A 103 -14.55 -6.26 -5.99
N SER A 104 -15.40 -5.62 -6.76
CA SER A 104 -15.08 -4.90 -7.93
C SER A 104 -15.00 -3.46 -7.47
N LYS A 105 -13.88 -3.12 -6.82
CA LYS A 105 -13.36 -1.75 -6.89
C LYS A 105 -13.60 -1.27 -8.32
N PRO A 106 -14.17 -0.08 -8.57
CA PRO A 106 -14.44 0.38 -9.93
C PRO A 106 -13.18 0.12 -10.78
N GLU A 107 -13.33 -0.34 -12.03
CA GLU A 107 -12.21 -0.85 -12.86
C GLU A 107 -10.97 0.04 -12.78
N LEU A 108 -11.15 1.36 -12.78
CA LEU A 108 -10.09 2.34 -12.59
C LEU A 108 -9.28 2.15 -11.29
N GLN A 109 -9.95 1.95 -10.15
CA GLN A 109 -9.28 1.71 -8.87
C GLN A 109 -8.52 0.38 -8.87
N ARG A 110 -9.07 -0.69 -9.48
CA ARG A 110 -8.32 -1.94 -9.70
C ARG A 110 -7.05 -1.69 -10.51
N VAL A 111 -7.17 -0.98 -11.62
CA VAL A 111 -6.05 -0.68 -12.52
C VAL A 111 -5.00 0.18 -11.82
N LEU A 112 -5.40 1.19 -11.04
CA LEU A 112 -4.47 2.04 -10.29
C LEU A 112 -3.75 1.26 -9.19
N GLU A 113 -4.46 0.41 -8.44
CA GLU A 113 -3.84 -0.45 -7.43
C GLU A 113 -2.92 -1.51 -8.05
N HIS A 114 -3.32 -2.09 -9.18
CA HIS A 114 -2.50 -3.03 -9.92
C HIS A 114 -1.24 -2.36 -10.47
N ARG A 115 -1.35 -1.16 -11.05
CA ARG A 115 -0.21 -0.36 -11.49
C ARG A 115 0.73 -0.03 -10.33
N ARG A 116 0.19 0.37 -9.17
CA ARG A 116 0.98 0.65 -7.96
C ARG A 116 1.72 -0.60 -7.48
N ARG A 117 1.05 -1.75 -7.40
CA ARG A 117 1.70 -3.03 -7.05
C ARG A 117 2.79 -3.40 -8.06
N ASN A 118 2.50 -3.33 -9.35
CA ASN A 118 3.45 -3.69 -10.40
C ASN A 118 4.68 -2.79 -10.37
N GLN A 119 4.52 -1.49 -10.10
CA GLN A 119 5.65 -0.58 -9.97
C GLN A 119 6.55 -0.95 -8.80
N LEU A 120 5.97 -1.25 -7.62
CA LEU A 120 6.75 -1.69 -6.46
C LEU A 120 7.44 -3.02 -6.70
N ILE A 121 6.77 -3.97 -7.37
CA ILE A 121 7.37 -5.27 -7.73
C ILE A 121 8.53 -5.05 -8.69
N ARG A 122 8.37 -4.20 -9.70
CA ARG A 122 9.43 -3.90 -10.67
C ARG A 122 10.64 -3.26 -10.00
N GLN A 123 10.42 -2.27 -9.13
CA GLN A 123 11.48 -1.64 -8.34
C GLN A 123 12.23 -2.65 -7.46
N LYS A 124 11.50 -3.51 -6.74
CA LYS A 124 12.13 -4.56 -5.92
C LYS A 124 12.94 -5.55 -6.75
N LYS A 125 12.42 -5.94 -7.92
CA LYS A 125 13.10 -6.86 -8.83
C LYS A 125 14.35 -6.23 -9.43
N GLU A 126 14.29 -4.98 -9.85
CA GLU A 126 15.44 -4.21 -10.35
C GLU A 126 16.52 -4.06 -9.25
N GLU A 127 16.12 -3.80 -8.00
CA GLU A 127 17.05 -3.73 -6.86
C GLU A 127 17.69 -5.09 -6.56
N GLU A 128 16.91 -6.17 -6.58
CA GLU A 128 17.41 -7.53 -6.36
C GLU A 128 18.33 -7.97 -7.51
N GLU A 129 17.99 -7.63 -8.76
CA GLU A 129 18.83 -7.87 -9.93
C GLU A 129 20.12 -7.05 -9.85
N ALA A 130 20.08 -5.78 -9.44
CA ALA A 130 21.27 -4.96 -9.21
C ALA A 130 22.15 -5.55 -8.10
N LYS A 131 21.55 -6.04 -7.02
CA LYS A 131 22.25 -6.77 -5.94
C LYS A 131 22.87 -8.07 -6.45
N LYS A 132 22.17 -8.82 -7.29
CA LYS A 132 22.66 -10.07 -7.87
C LYS A 132 23.79 -9.85 -8.88
N LEU A 133 23.66 -8.80 -9.67
CA LEU A 133 24.66 -8.31 -10.63
C LEU A 133 25.80 -7.53 -9.95
N GLN A 134 25.83 -7.45 -8.62
CA GLN A 134 26.99 -6.90 -7.92
C GLN A 134 28.26 -7.57 -8.41
N SER A 135 29.17 -6.72 -8.88
CA SER A 135 30.49 -7.10 -9.37
C SER A 135 31.21 -7.96 -8.33
N PRO A 136 32.01 -8.96 -8.74
CA PRO A 136 32.89 -9.69 -7.82
C PRO A 136 33.70 -8.77 -6.91
N PHE A 137 34.14 -7.62 -7.42
CA PHE A 137 34.86 -6.60 -6.66
C PHE A 137 33.99 -5.91 -5.58
N GLU A 138 32.72 -5.62 -5.87
CA GLU A 138 31.78 -5.03 -4.91
C GLU A 138 31.54 -5.98 -3.72
N LYS A 139 31.46 -7.29 -4.01
CA LYS A 139 31.35 -8.34 -3.00
C LYS A 139 32.61 -8.42 -2.12
N GLU A 140 33.80 -8.25 -2.73
CA GLU A 140 35.08 -8.21 -2.01
C GLU A 140 35.16 -6.99 -1.07
N LEU A 141 34.77 -5.81 -1.56
CA LEU A 141 34.68 -4.58 -0.77
C LEU A 141 33.76 -4.75 0.44
N LEU A 142 32.54 -5.26 0.22
CA LEU A 142 31.59 -5.50 1.30
C LEU A 142 32.15 -6.48 2.34
N LYS A 143 32.81 -7.55 1.89
CA LYS A 143 33.47 -8.51 2.77
C LYS A 143 34.61 -7.88 3.56
N ARG A 144 35.40 -6.99 2.95
CA ARG A 144 36.47 -6.25 3.64
C ARG A 144 35.90 -5.31 4.68
N HIS A 145 34.84 -4.58 4.36
CA HIS A 145 34.15 -3.70 5.30
C HIS A 145 33.61 -4.47 6.50
N GLN A 146 32.91 -5.59 6.29
CA GLN A 146 32.41 -6.44 7.38
C GLN A 146 33.52 -6.96 8.32
N ARG A 147 34.72 -7.27 7.79
CA ARG A 147 35.86 -7.66 8.63
C ARG A 147 36.37 -6.50 9.47
N LEU A 148 36.44 -5.30 8.90
CA LEU A 148 36.85 -4.11 9.64
C LEU A 148 35.86 -3.79 10.76
N ASP A 149 34.56 -3.83 10.50
CA ASP A 149 33.52 -3.60 11.51
C ASP A 149 33.59 -4.61 12.68
N GLN A 150 33.96 -5.86 12.39
CA GLN A 150 34.15 -6.89 13.42
C GLN A 150 35.35 -6.56 14.30
N LEU A 151 36.49 -6.19 13.68
CA LEU A 151 37.70 -5.81 14.39
C LEU A 151 37.49 -4.54 15.22
N GLU A 152 36.77 -3.55 14.69
CA GLU A 152 36.44 -2.32 15.41
C GLU A 152 35.59 -2.62 16.65
N LYS A 153 34.55 -3.46 16.51
CA LYS A 153 33.74 -3.92 17.66
C LYS A 153 34.53 -4.72 18.68
N GLU A 154 35.48 -5.53 18.23
CA GLU A 154 36.37 -6.28 19.13
C GLU A 154 37.35 -5.33 19.85
N GLN A 155 37.87 -4.33 19.15
CA GLN A 155 38.76 -3.31 19.70
C GLN A 155 38.05 -2.41 20.69
N GLU A 156 36.83 -1.95 20.39
CA GLU A 156 35.98 -1.16 21.29
C GLU A 156 35.71 -1.94 22.58
N LYS A 157 35.37 -3.24 22.46
CA LYS A 157 35.26 -4.11 23.64
C LYS A 157 36.57 -4.22 24.40
N GLN A 158 37.70 -4.43 23.73
CA GLN A 158 39.00 -4.50 24.42
C GLN A 158 39.37 -3.17 25.11
N GLU A 159 39.04 -2.04 24.49
CA GLU A 159 39.24 -0.71 25.05
C GLU A 159 38.33 -0.49 26.27
N ASP A 160 37.07 -0.90 26.21
CA ASP A 160 36.15 -0.86 27.36
C ASP A 160 36.65 -1.71 28.53
N HIS A 161 37.17 -2.91 28.25
CA HIS A 161 37.67 -3.85 29.26
C HIS A 161 39.09 -3.52 29.74
N ALA A 162 39.79 -2.58 29.10
CA ALA A 162 41.12 -2.17 29.53
C ALA A 162 41.03 -1.40 30.87
N PRO A 163 41.91 -1.70 31.85
CA PRO A 163 41.88 -1.01 33.13
C PRO A 163 42.22 0.47 32.96
N GLU A 164 41.56 1.33 33.74
CA GLU A 164 41.60 2.80 33.56
C GLU A 164 43.02 3.40 33.55
N PHE A 165 43.96 2.83 34.32
CA PHE A 165 45.33 3.34 34.36
C PHE A 165 46.06 3.22 33.01
N ILE A 166 45.70 2.23 32.16
CA ILE A 166 46.23 2.10 30.80
C ILE A 166 45.72 3.26 29.94
N LYS A 167 44.42 3.58 30.03
CA LYS A 167 43.78 4.70 29.31
C LYS A 167 44.39 6.04 29.73
N VAL A 168 44.54 6.26 31.04
CA VAL A 168 45.15 7.48 31.60
C VAL A 168 46.62 7.61 31.17
N LYS A 169 47.38 6.52 31.18
CA LYS A 169 48.80 6.52 30.73
C LYS A 169 48.92 6.82 29.24
N GLU A 170 48.04 6.27 28.41
CA GLU A 170 48.05 6.56 26.98
C GLU A 170 47.69 8.03 26.70
N ASN A 171 46.66 8.55 27.36
CA ASN A 171 46.27 9.96 27.27
C ASN A 171 47.43 10.89 27.66
N LEU A 172 48.12 10.58 28.75
CA LEU A 172 49.29 11.34 29.19
C LEU A 172 50.44 11.26 28.18
N ARG A 173 50.62 10.10 27.52
CA ARG A 173 51.61 9.94 26.44
C ARG A 173 51.24 10.79 25.22
N ARG A 174 49.98 10.74 24.78
CA ARG A 174 49.45 11.54 23.64
C ARG A 174 49.61 13.04 23.88
N THR A 175 49.35 13.53 25.11
CA THR A 175 49.55 14.94 25.45
C THR A 175 51.02 15.31 25.62
N SER A 176 51.88 14.39 26.09
CA SER A 176 53.32 14.65 26.27
C SER A 176 54.07 14.84 24.94
N THR A 177 53.69 14.13 23.88
CA THR A 177 54.29 14.30 22.55
C THR A 177 53.82 15.59 21.90
N VAL A 178 52.52 15.92 22.01
CA VAL A 178 51.97 17.18 21.48
C VAL A 178 52.56 18.42 22.19
N THR A 179 52.91 18.32 23.47
CA THR A 179 53.58 19.40 24.23
C THR A 179 55.10 19.42 24.07
N GLY A 180 55.72 18.32 23.64
CA GLY A 180 57.15 18.25 23.33
C GLY A 180 57.51 18.93 22.01
N ASP A 181 56.61 18.89 21.03
CA ASP A 181 56.82 19.46 19.70
C ASP A 181 56.73 21.00 19.68
N GLU A 182 56.06 21.63 20.67
CA GLU A 182 55.96 23.10 20.81
C GLU A 182 57.19 23.74 21.49
N LYS A 183 58.07 22.95 22.10
CA LYS A 183 59.26 23.42 22.86
C LYS A 183 60.56 23.31 22.08
N ALA A 184 60.53 22.82 20.84
CA ALA A 184 61.69 22.59 19.98
C ALA A 184 61.64 23.36 18.64
N ALA A 185 60.73 24.33 18.50
CA ALA A 185 60.66 25.27 17.38
C ALA A 185 61.09 26.67 17.78
#